data_AF-A0A965S3U6-F1
#
_entry.id   AF-A0A965S3U6-F1
#
_cell.length_a   1.000
_cell.length_b   1.000
_cell.length_c   1.000
_cell.angle_alpha   90.00
_cell.angle_beta   90.00
_cell.angle_gamma   90.00
#
_symmetry.space_group_name_H-M   'P 1'
#
loop_
_entity.id
_entity.type
_entity.pdbx_description
1 polymer ?
#
loop_
_entity_poly.entity_id
_entity_poly.type
_entity_poly.pdbx_seq_one_letter_code
_entity_poly.pdbx_strand_id
1 'polypeptide(L)' 'MSVKRLTYLKQLLRYTTARLKEARKEWTHLQEKNYKDILHHADLAEVMAKELLERAKKYQKRDLENGKK' A
#
# COMPACT_ATOMS: atom_id res chain seq x y z
N MET A 1 7.61 1.47 13.46
CA MET A 1 7.77 1.21 12.00
C MET A 1 8.37 2.47 11.36
N SER A 2 9.46 2.41 10.59
CA SER A 2 10.13 3.63 10.07
C SER A 2 9.54 4.11 8.74
N VAL A 3 9.63 5.43 8.47
CA VAL A 3 9.19 6.04 7.19
C VAL A 3 9.83 5.35 5.98
N LYS A 4 11.11 4.98 6.08
CA LYS A 4 11.82 4.22 5.03
C LYS A 4 11.14 2.86 4.77
N ARG A 5 10.85 2.07 5.81
CA ARG A 5 10.20 0.75 5.66
C ARG A 5 8.78 0.87 5.09
N LEU A 6 8.01 1.88 5.53
CA LEU A 6 6.68 2.16 4.97
C LEU A 6 6.74 2.61 3.50
N THR A 7 7.80 3.31 3.11
CA THR A 7 8.00 3.73 1.72
C THR A 7 8.25 2.52 0.82
N TYR A 8 9.14 1.60 1.23
CA TYR A 8 9.37 0.36 0.51
C TYR A 8 8.13 -0.53 0.45
N LEU A 9 7.40 -0.66 1.57
CA LEU A 9 6.15 -1.41 1.61
C LEU A 9 5.13 -0.87 0.60
N LYS A 10 4.96 0.46 0.55
CA LYS A 10 4.06 1.10 -0.42
C LYS A 10 4.50 0.85 -1.86
N GLN A 11 5.80 0.93 -2.16
CA GLN A 11 6.34 0.65 -3.49
C GLN A 11 6.08 -0.80 -3.90
N LEU A 12 6.33 -1.75 -3.00
CA LEU A 12 6.08 -3.16 -3.22
C LEU A 12 4.60 -3.43 -3.50
N LEU A 13 3.71 -2.93 -2.63
CA LEU A 13 2.27 -3.09 -2.79
C LEU A 13 1.77 -2.53 -4.12
N ARG A 14 2.22 -1.34 -4.50
CA ARG A 14 1.87 -0.74 -5.80
C ARG A 14 2.29 -1.63 -6.96
N TYR A 15 3.51 -2.17 -6.93
CA TYR A 15 4.01 -3.06 -7.97
C TYR A 15 3.20 -4.37 -8.03
N THR A 16 2.99 -5.03 -6.90
CA THR A 16 2.26 -6.30 -6.84
C THR A 16 0.80 -6.14 -7.23
N THR A 17 0.12 -5.07 -6.77
CA THR A 17 -1.26 -4.78 -7.14
C THR A 17 -1.39 -4.49 -8.64
N ALA A 18 -0.43 -3.77 -9.24
CA ALA A 18 -0.41 -3.55 -10.69
C ALA A 18 -0.31 -4.87 -11.47
N ARG A 19 0.63 -5.75 -11.09
CA ARG A 19 0.80 -7.07 -11.72
C ARG A 19 -0.42 -7.97 -11.53
N LEU A 20 -1.06 -7.92 -10.36
CA LEU A 20 -2.30 -8.66 -10.10
C LEU A 20 -3.45 -8.18 -11.00
N LYS A 21 -3.59 -6.86 -11.20
CA LYS A 21 -4.59 -6.26 -12.10
C LYS A 21 -4.31 -6.57 -13.57
N GLU A 22 -3.06 -6.71 -13.97
CA GLU A 22 -2.69 -7.17 -15.30
C GLU A 22 -3.07 -8.64 -15.50
N ALA A 23 -2.74 -9.51 -14.54
CA ALA A 23 -3.12 -10.93 -14.58
C ALA A 23 -4.64 -11.12 -14.63
N ARG A 24 -5.42 -10.26 -13.96
CA ARG A 24 -6.90 -10.27 -14.02
C ARG A 24 -7.43 -10.22 -15.46
N LYS A 25 -6.73 -9.56 -16.39
CA LYS A 25 -7.18 -9.44 -17.79
C LYS A 25 -7.29 -10.79 -18.51
N GLU A 26 -6.57 -11.81 -18.03
CA GLU A 26 -6.55 -13.15 -18.60
C GLU A 26 -7.46 -14.12 -17.83
N TRP A 27 -8.14 -13.65 -16.79
CA TRP A 27 -9.01 -14.49 -15.97
C TRP A 27 -10.32 -14.81 -16.68
N THR A 28 -10.77 -16.05 -16.51
CA THR A 28 -12.15 -16.44 -16.81
C THR A 28 -13.12 -15.80 -15.82
N HIS A 29 -14.40 -15.69 -16.19
CA HIS A 29 -15.44 -15.16 -15.30
C HIS A 29 -15.51 -15.90 -13.94
N LEU A 30 -15.26 -17.21 -13.92
CA LEU A 30 -15.23 -17.99 -12.67
C LEU A 30 -14.04 -17.60 -11.80
N GLN A 31 -12.85 -17.43 -12.38
CA GLN A 31 -11.66 -16.97 -11.65
C GLN A 31 -11.85 -15.55 -11.12
N GLU A 32 -12.45 -14.66 -11.91
CA GLU A 32 -12.76 -13.30 -11.46
C GLU A 32 -13.74 -13.28 -10.29
N LYS A 33 -14.77 -14.13 -10.30
CA LYS A 33 -15.69 -14.28 -9.17
C LYS A 33 -14.98 -14.81 -7.92
N ASN A 34 -14.10 -15.81 -8.08
CA ASN A 34 -13.44 -16.49 -6.97
C ASN A 34 -12.32 -15.67 -6.32
N TYR A 35 -11.69 -14.74 -7.05
CA TYR A 35 -10.55 -13.95 -6.57
C TYR A 35 -10.83 -12.44 -6.44
N LYS A 36 -12.10 -12.05 -6.51
CA LYS A 36 -12.53 -10.65 -6.39
C LYS A 36 -12.11 -10.03 -5.06
N ASP A 37 -12.13 -10.81 -3.99
CA ASP A 37 -11.71 -10.46 -2.64
C ASP A 37 -10.21 -10.11 -2.58
N ILE A 38 -9.35 -10.89 -3.24
CA ILE A 38 -7.89 -10.65 -3.28
C ILE A 38 -7.60 -9.28 -3.89
N LEU A 39 -8.26 -8.92 -5.00
CA LEU A 39 -8.11 -7.61 -5.63
C LEU A 39 -8.57 -6.49 -4.70
N HIS A 40 -9.70 -6.66 -4.02
CA HIS A 40 -10.21 -5.69 -3.07
C HIS A 40 -9.25 -5.47 -1.89
N HIS A 41 -8.70 -6.56 -1.32
CA HIS A 41 -7.74 -6.48 -0.23
C HIS A 41 -6.40 -5.89 -0.67
N ALA A 42 -5.95 -6.14 -1.90
CA ALA A 42 -4.76 -5.53 -2.46
C ALA A 42 -4.91 -4.00 -2.59
N ASP A 43 -6.07 -3.52 -3.06
CA ASP A 43 -6.38 -2.09 -3.14
C ASP A 43 -6.45 -1.46 -1.74
N LEU A 44 -7.11 -2.13 -0.79
CA LEU A 44 -7.19 -1.66 0.60
C LEU A 44 -5.79 -1.57 1.24
N ALA A 45 -4.92 -2.55 1.02
CA ALA A 45 -3.57 -2.56 1.55
C ALA A 45 -2.74 -1.36 1.03
N GLU A 46 -2.89 -1.01 -0.25
CA GLU A 46 -2.21 0.16 -0.83
C GLU A 46 -2.68 1.48 -0.20
N VAL A 47 -3.99 1.63 0.02
CA VAL A 47 -4.57 2.80 0.71
C VAL A 47 -4.05 2.90 2.15
N MET A 48 -4.11 1.80 2.91
CA MET A 48 -3.65 1.76 4.29
C MET A 48 -2.14 2.10 4.40
N ALA A 49 -1.32 1.55 3.49
CA ALA A 49 0.11 1.86 3.46
C ALA A 49 0.38 3.35 3.17
N LYS A 50 -0.42 3.98 2.31
CA LYS A 50 -0.33 5.41 2.04
C LYS A 50 -0.65 6.24 3.29
N GLU A 51 -1.76 5.95 3.96
CA GLU A 51 -2.18 6.68 5.17
C GLU A 51 -1.17 6.54 6.30
N LEU A 52 -0.67 5.32 6.53
CA LEU A 52 0.36 5.06 7.54
C LEU A 52 1.65 5.82 7.23
N LEU A 53 2.07 5.85 5.95
CA LEU A 53 3.24 6.61 5.54
C LEU A 53 3.07 8.11 5.77
N GLU A 54 1.91 8.67 5.45
CA GLU A 54 1.60 10.09 5.68
C GLU A 54 1.62 10.44 7.17
N ARG A 55 1.01 9.61 8.02
CA ARG A 55 1.05 9.78 9.48
C ARG A 55 2.49 9.68 10.02
N ALA A 56 3.25 8.69 9.57
CA ALA A 56 4.64 8.51 9.99
C ALA A 56 5.53 9.70 9.60
N LYS A 57 5.33 10.28 8.39
CA LYS A 57 6.01 11.50 7.97
C LYS A 57 5.64 12.70 8.84
N LYS A 58 4.36 12.86 9.20
CA LYS A 58 3.90 13.92 10.10
C LYS A 58 4.57 13.84 11.47
N TYR A 59 4.61 12.64 12.07
CA TYR A 59 5.28 12.45 13.36
C TYR A 59 6.78 12.70 13.27
N GLN A 60 7.45 12.17 12.25
CA GLN A 60 8.88 12.43 12.04
C GLN A 60 9.18 13.93 11.94
N LYS A 61 8.37 14.68 11.20
CA LYS A 61 8.53 16.14 11.07
C LYS A 61 8.34 16.85 12.42
N ARG A 62 7.27 16.52 13.16
CA ARG A 62 7.00 17.10 14.48
C ARG A 62 8.14 16.82 15.47
N ASP A 63 8.66 15.59 15.48
CA ASP A 63 9.71 15.20 16.42
C ASP A 63 11.03 15.91 16.09
N LEU A 64 11.33 16.16 14.80
CA LEU A 64 12.46 17.00 14.37
C LEU A 64 12.29 18.47 14.74
N GLU A 65 11.07 19.00 14.74
CA GLU A 65 10.77 20.39 15.13
C GLU A 65 10.84 20.57 16.66
N ASN A 66 10.35 19.59 17.43
CA ASN A 66 10.37 19.63 18.89
C ASN A 66 11.75 19.34 19.48
N GLY A 67 12.55 18.47 18.85
CA GLY A 67 13.93 18.19 19.29
C GLY A 67 14.94 19.29 18.95
N LYS A 68 14.51 20.33 18.21
CA LYS A 68 15.29 21.55 17.93
C LYS A 68 15.01 22.69 18.92
N LYS A 69 14.04 22.53 19.82
CA LYS A 69 13.82 23.42 20.97
C LYS A 69 14.57 22.89 22.18
#